data_AF-A0A960M5L4-F1
#
_entry.id   AF-A0A960M5L4-F1
#
_cell.length_a   1.000
_cell.length_b   1.000
_cell.length_c   1.000
_cell.angle_alpha   90.00
_cell.angle_beta   90.00
_cell.angle_gamma   90.00
#
_symmetry.space_group_name_H-M   'P 1'
#
loop_
_entity.id
_entity.type
_entity.pdbx_description
1 polymer ?
#
loop_
_entity_poly.entity_id
_entity_poly.type
_entity_poly.pdbx_seq_one_letter_code
_entity_poly.pdbx_strand_id
1 'polypeptide(L)' 'MRRLFNNLNERDRRHYAAVEAMRLGHGGIQYISQLLVIDPKTIRIGITELKKTSLSANESAEKEADAPQK' A
#
# COMPACT_ATOMS: atom_id res chain seq x y z
N MET A 1 -6.37 10.40 13.56
CA MET A 1 -6.28 9.90 12.17
C MET A 1 -7.00 10.78 11.15
N ARG A 2 -8.29 11.13 11.36
CA ARG A 2 -9.08 11.86 10.35
C ARG A 2 -8.59 13.27 9.98
N ARG A 3 -8.05 14.06 10.93
CA ARG A 3 -7.59 15.44 10.66
C ARG A 3 -6.45 15.48 9.63
N LEU A 4 -5.48 14.60 9.77
CA LEU A 4 -4.35 14.52 8.84
C LEU A 4 -4.81 13.96 7.50
N PHE A 5 -5.63 12.90 7.53
CA PHE A 5 -6.20 12.29 6.33
C PHE A 5 -7.00 13.28 5.46
N ASN A 6 -7.78 14.17 6.07
CA ASN A 6 -8.58 15.15 5.34
C ASN A 6 -7.73 16.20 4.61
N ASN A 7 -6.50 16.44 5.05
CA ASN A 7 -5.58 17.40 4.44
C ASN A 7 -4.68 16.76 3.38
N LEU A 8 -4.69 15.44 3.24
CA LEU A 8 -3.93 14.73 2.21
C LEU A 8 -4.59 14.87 0.84
N ASN A 9 -3.80 14.88 -0.22
CA ASN A 9 -4.29 14.75 -1.58
C ASN A 9 -4.85 13.32 -1.83
N GLU A 10 -5.51 13.09 -2.95
CA GLU A 10 -6.15 11.81 -3.22
C GLU A 10 -5.19 10.62 -3.25
N ARG A 11 -4.00 10.81 -3.82
CA ARG A 11 -2.95 9.79 -3.90
C ARG A 11 -2.46 9.41 -2.51
N ASP A 12 -2.15 10.40 -1.69
CA ASP A 12 -1.62 10.19 -0.35
C ASP A 12 -2.68 9.60 0.57
N ARG A 13 -3.96 9.98 0.42
CA ARG A 13 -5.07 9.33 1.12
C ARG A 13 -5.15 7.85 0.78
N ARG A 14 -5.03 7.50 -0.50
CA ARG A 14 -5.07 6.12 -0.98
C ARG A 14 -3.94 5.28 -0.40
N HIS A 15 -2.70 5.78 -0.46
CA HIS A 15 -1.54 5.11 0.10
C HIS A 15 -1.59 5.00 1.62
N TYR A 16 -1.98 6.08 2.31
CA TYR A 16 -2.11 6.07 3.77
C TYR A 16 -3.11 5.01 4.24
N ALA A 17 -4.29 4.95 3.62
CA ALA A 17 -5.28 3.94 3.94
C ALA A 17 -4.80 2.51 3.64
N ALA A 18 -4.05 2.32 2.55
CA ALA A 18 -3.44 1.04 2.22
C ALA A 18 -2.43 0.57 3.27
N VAL A 19 -1.52 1.47 3.71
CA VAL A 19 -0.55 1.17 4.77
C VAL A 19 -1.25 0.79 6.06
N GLU A 20 -2.20 1.61 6.52
CA GLU A 20 -2.92 1.34 7.78
C GLU A 20 -3.75 0.05 7.70
N ALA A 21 -4.37 -0.25 6.56
CA ALA A 21 -5.09 -1.51 6.37
C ALA A 21 -4.14 -2.72 6.39
N MET A 22 -2.96 -2.62 5.77
CA MET A 22 -1.95 -3.68 5.78
C MET A 22 -1.40 -3.95 7.18
N ARG A 23 -1.21 -2.90 7.99
CA ARG A 23 -0.74 -3.02 9.39
C ARG A 23 -1.71 -3.80 10.27
N LEU A 24 -3.00 -3.73 9.99
CA LEU A 24 -4.06 -4.41 10.75
C LEU A 24 -4.29 -5.87 10.32
N GLY A 25 -3.82 -6.28 9.14
CA GLY A 25 -3.98 -7.63 8.63
C GLY A 25 -5.43 -7.99 8.24
N HIS A 26 -5.94 -9.13 8.71
CA HIS A 26 -7.27 -9.63 8.35
C HIS A 26 -8.38 -8.68 8.82
N GLY A 27 -9.25 -8.24 7.90
CA GLY A 27 -10.32 -7.29 8.20
C GLY A 27 -9.90 -5.81 8.23
N GLY A 28 -8.60 -5.52 8.16
CA GLY A 28 -8.07 -4.15 8.18
C GLY A 28 -8.64 -3.26 7.08
N ILE A 29 -8.86 -3.82 5.88
CA ILE A 29 -9.46 -3.09 4.75
C ILE A 29 -10.90 -2.63 5.08
N GLN A 30 -11.74 -3.50 5.64
CA GLN A 30 -13.11 -3.15 6.00
C GLN A 30 -13.14 -2.12 7.14
N TYR A 31 -12.29 -2.32 8.15
CA TYR A 31 -12.18 -1.40 9.27
C TYR A 31 -11.76 0.01 8.82
N ILE A 32 -10.69 0.12 8.04
CA ILE A 32 -10.19 1.42 7.55
C ILE A 32 -11.19 2.06 6.57
N SER A 33 -11.84 1.27 5.73
CA SER A 33 -12.90 1.75 4.83
C SER A 33 -14.03 2.44 5.59
N GLN A 34 -14.53 1.81 6.66
CA GLN A 34 -15.57 2.39 7.51
C GLN A 34 -15.06 3.57 8.32
N LEU A 35 -13.83 3.49 8.84
CA LEU A 35 -13.24 4.53 9.68
C LEU A 35 -12.94 5.83 8.91
N LEU A 36 -12.48 5.73 7.65
CA LEU A 36 -12.07 6.86 6.82
C LEU A 36 -13.11 7.20 5.73
N VAL A 37 -14.20 6.44 5.63
CA VAL A 37 -15.28 6.62 4.65
C VAL A 37 -14.73 6.63 3.22
N ILE A 38 -13.98 5.57 2.90
CA ILE A 38 -13.36 5.36 1.59
C ILE A 38 -13.70 3.98 1.07
N ASP A 39 -13.82 3.86 -0.25
CA ASP A 39 -14.15 2.59 -0.89
C ASP A 39 -13.05 1.54 -0.62
N PRO A 40 -13.38 0.31 -0.19
CA PRO A 40 -12.42 -0.78 -0.05
C PRO A 40 -11.58 -1.03 -1.31
N LYS A 41 -12.12 -0.78 -2.50
CA LYS A 41 -11.41 -0.85 -3.79
C LYS A 41 -10.28 0.17 -3.85
N THR A 42 -10.50 1.40 -3.38
CA THR A 42 -9.47 2.45 -3.33
C THR A 42 -8.30 2.02 -2.44
N ILE A 43 -8.59 1.38 -1.30
CA ILE A 43 -7.56 0.82 -0.41
C ILE A 43 -6.78 -0.30 -1.13
N ARG A 44 -7.46 -1.22 -1.82
CA ARG A 44 -6.82 -2.30 -2.59
C ARG A 44 -5.92 -1.77 -3.71
N ILE A 45 -6.36 -0.74 -4.43
CA ILE A 45 -5.53 -0.07 -5.45
C ILE A 45 -4.27 0.50 -4.81
N GLY A 46 -4.40 1.20 -3.67
CA GLY A 46 -3.25 1.73 -2.94
C GLY A 46 -2.25 0.65 -2.51
N ILE A 47 -2.75 -0.52 -2.07
CA ILE A 47 -1.88 -1.67 -1.74
C ILE A 47 -1.11 -2.13 -2.98
N THR A 48 -1.76 -2.24 -4.12
CA THR A 48 -1.11 -2.62 -5.39
C THR A 48 -0.09 -1.58 -5.84
N GLU A 49 -0.42 -0.29 -5.74
CA GLU A 49 0.50 0.82 -6.06
C GLU A 49 1.75 0.78 -5.17
N LEU A 50 1.58 0.60 -3.86
CA LEU A 50 2.69 0.48 -2.90
C LEU A 50 3.58 -0.73 -3.19
N LYS A 51 2.99 -1.88 -3.50
CA LYS A 51 3.74 -3.09 -3.88
C LYS A 51 4.54 -2.89 -5.18
N LYS A 52 3.95 -2.21 -6.16
CA LYS A 52 4.65 -1.88 -7.42
C LYS A 52 5.82 -0.92 -7.18
N THR A 53 5.64 0.07 -6.31
CA THR A 53 6.73 0.99 -5.92
C THR A 53 7.84 0.26 -5.15
N SER A 54 7.53 -0.66 -4.23
CA SER A 54 8.56 -1.43 -3.53
C SER A 54 9.33 -2.37 -4.47
N LEU A 55 8.66 -2.94 -5.48
CA LEU A 55 9.31 -3.75 -6.51
C LEU A 55 10.24 -2.90 -7.38
N SER A 56 9.81 -1.72 -7.82
CA SER A 56 10.64 -0.81 -8.61
C SER A 56 11.85 -0.25 -7.83
N ALA A 57 11.74 -0.10 -6.50
CA ALA A 57 12.88 0.25 -5.65
C ALA A 57 13.89 -0.91 -5.50
N ASN A 58 13.41 -2.16 -5.47
CA ASN A 58 14.25 -3.36 -5.37
C ASN A 58 14.82 -3.85 -6.71
N GLU A 59 14.25 -3.47 -7.86
CA GLU A 59 14.80 -3.77 -9.19
C GLU A 59 16.17 -3.12 -9.46
N SER A 60 16.62 -2.22 -8.57
CA SER A 60 17.99 -1.67 -8.58
C SER A 60 18.97 -2.47 -7.71
N ALA A 61 18.52 -3.51 -7.00
CA ALA A 61 19.31 -4.28 -6.03
C ALA A 61 19.37 -5.80 -6.29
N GLU A 62 18.62 -6.35 -7.25
CA GLU A 62 18.63 -7.80 -7.56
C GLU A 62 19.02 -8.09 -9.01
N LYS A 63 20.18 -7.59 -9.44
CA LYS A 63 20.94 -8.15 -10.56
C LYS A 63 22.20 -8.84 -10.06
N GLU A 64 22.07 -9.84 -9.20
CA GLU A 64 23.09 -10.87 -8.97
C GLU A 64 22.52 -11.96 -8.06
N ALA A 65 21.98 -13.03 -8.65
CA ALA A 65 22.02 -14.41 -8.13
C ALA A 65 21.00 -15.29 -8.88
N ASP A 66 21.26 -15.61 -10.14
CA ASP A 66 21.03 -16.99 -10.59
C ASP A 66 21.91 -17.29 -11.81
N ALA A 67 23.08 -17.86 -11.54
CA ALA A 67 23.86 -18.56 -12.54
C ALA A 67 24.23 -19.92 -11.94
N PRO A 68 23.59 -21.02 -12.35
CA PRO A 68 24.04 -22.35 -11.96
C PRO A 68 25.29 -22.67 -12.79
N GLN A 69 26.46 -22.72 -12.16
CA GLN A 69 27.61 -23.40 -12.75
C GLN A 69 27.77 -24.78 -12.13
N LYS A 70 27.67 -25.73 -13.06
CA LYS A 70 27.78 -27.18 -12.96
C LYS A 70 29.23 -27.60 -12.78
#